data_AF-A0A1F6BTP5-F1
#
_entry.id   AF-A0A1F6BTP5-F1
#
_cell.length_a   1.000
_cell.length_b   1.000
_cell.length_c   1.000
_cell.angle_alpha   90.00
_cell.angle_beta   90.00
_cell.angle_gamma   90.00
#
_symmetry.space_group_name_H-M   'P 1'
#
loop_
_entity.id
_entity.type
_entity.pdbx_description
1 polymer ?
#
loop_
_entity_poly.entity_id
_entity_poly.type
_entity_poly.pdbx_seq_one_letter_code
_entity_poly.pdbx_strand_id
1 'polypeptide(L)'
;MRKSSYCVLNKQYKPEEYNQLLEKIIGHMKSTGEWGEFFPVKLSPFGYNESTAPDYFPLTKEEAVKGGFRWAGRTSGLFGKETITWDRIPQQIDKVDDSIVKEILICEKCKKNFRILLQELNFYRKIRIPLPRHCPDCRHGERLAKRNPRKLWPRKCQCAGEKSENSVYQNTAKHSHGNNSCTNEFETSYSPDRKEIVYCESCYNSEIV
;
A
#
# COMPACT_ATOMS: atom_id res chain seq x y z
N MET A 1 13.82 18.13 23.48
CA MET A 1 14.37 18.34 24.84
C MET A 1 14.37 17.02 25.59
N ARG A 2 15.51 16.54 26.10
CA ARG A 2 15.54 15.32 26.92
C ARG A 2 15.34 15.71 28.39
N LYS A 3 14.35 15.09 29.06
CA LYS A 3 14.01 15.29 30.49
C LYS A 3 13.39 16.65 30.89
N SER A 4 12.80 17.39 29.95
CA SER A 4 12.03 18.61 30.28
C SER A 4 10.55 18.28 30.53
N SER A 5 9.95 18.93 31.53
CA SER A 5 8.50 18.87 31.84
C SER A 5 7.80 20.17 31.44
N TYR A 6 6.47 20.17 31.33
CA TYR A 6 5.67 21.37 31.04
C TYR A 6 6.07 22.08 29.74
N CYS A 7 6.13 21.31 28.65
CA CYS A 7 6.55 21.81 27.33
C CYS A 7 5.36 21.85 26.36
N VAL A 8 5.24 22.96 25.62
CA VAL A 8 4.38 23.03 24.44
C VAL A 8 5.30 23.09 23.22
N LEU A 9 5.22 22.06 22.36
CA LEU A 9 6.15 21.85 21.25
C LEU A 9 7.61 21.87 21.73
N ASN A 10 8.39 22.85 21.24
CA ASN A 10 9.82 22.97 21.50
C ASN A 10 10.14 23.98 22.62
N LYS A 11 9.12 24.50 23.33
CA LYS A 11 9.29 25.53 24.36
C LYS A 11 8.82 25.03 25.73
N GLN A 12 9.66 25.23 26.74
CA GLN A 12 9.39 24.89 28.14
C GLN A 12 8.79 26.09 28.88
N TYR A 13 7.83 25.82 29.76
CA TYR A 13 7.11 26.82 30.55
C TYR A 13 7.18 26.49 32.04
N LYS A 14 6.87 27.46 32.90
CA LYS A 14 6.59 27.19 34.31
C LYS A 14 5.29 26.38 34.44
N PRO A 15 5.11 25.55 35.47
CA PRO A 15 3.92 24.71 35.63
C PRO A 15 2.60 25.49 35.54
N GLU A 16 2.52 26.65 36.19
CA GLU A 16 1.32 27.48 36.24
C GLU A 16 0.99 28.07 34.86
N GLU A 17 1.99 28.61 34.18
CA GLU A 17 1.87 29.16 32.81
C GLU A 17 1.49 28.07 31.80
N TYR A 18 2.06 26.87 31.97
CA TYR A 18 1.74 25.71 31.14
C TYR A 18 0.27 25.31 31.30
N ASN A 19 -0.23 25.21 32.53
CA ASN A 19 -1.62 24.81 32.78
C ASN A 19 -2.62 25.83 32.21
N GLN A 20 -2.36 27.13 32.39
CA GLN A 20 -3.19 28.19 31.80
C GLN A 20 -3.19 28.13 30.26
N LEU A 21 -2.01 27.93 29.66
CA LEU A 21 -1.88 27.83 28.21
C LEU A 21 -2.55 26.56 27.68
N LEU A 22 -2.42 25.44 28.40
CA LEU A 22 -3.06 24.17 28.07
C LEU A 22 -4.58 24.33 28.03
N GLU A 23 -5.19 24.87 29.08
CA GLU A 23 -6.64 25.12 29.11
C GLU A 23 -7.11 26.00 27.95
N LYS A 24 -6.35 27.05 27.63
CA LYS A 24 -6.65 27.93 26.50
C LYS A 24 -6.58 27.21 25.16
N ILE A 25 -5.55 26.39 24.93
CA ILE A 25 -5.37 25.62 23.69
C ILE A 25 -6.49 24.59 23.56
N ILE A 26 -6.76 23.83 24.61
CA ILE A 26 -7.84 22.81 24.63
C ILE A 26 -9.19 23.47 24.38
N GLY A 27 -9.50 24.57 25.07
CA GLY A 27 -10.74 25.32 24.89
C GLY A 27 -10.92 25.81 23.46
N HIS A 28 -9.85 26.37 22.87
CA HIS A 28 -9.87 26.81 21.47
C HIS A 28 -10.11 25.63 20.52
N MET A 29 -9.34 24.55 20.64
CA MET A 29 -9.47 23.37 19.77
C MET A 29 -10.84 22.69 19.91
N LYS A 30 -11.43 22.67 21.11
CA LYS A 30 -12.81 22.18 21.31
C LYS A 30 -13.82 23.09 20.61
N SER A 31 -13.64 24.41 20.71
CA SER A 31 -14.54 25.37 20.06
C SER A 31 -14.46 25.33 18.53
N THR A 32 -13.29 24.99 17.97
CA THR A 32 -13.08 24.83 16.52
C THR A 32 -13.37 23.41 16.02
N GLY A 33 -13.66 22.46 16.91
CA GLY A 33 -13.90 21.06 16.57
C GLY A 33 -12.63 20.29 16.16
N GLU A 34 -11.45 20.81 16.49
CA GLU A 34 -10.14 20.21 16.15
C GLU A 34 -9.60 19.34 17.29
N TRP A 35 -10.21 19.39 18.47
CA TRP A 35 -9.72 18.65 19.64
C TRP A 35 -9.91 17.14 19.48
N GLY A 36 -8.80 16.41 19.39
CA GLY A 36 -8.79 14.95 19.21
C GLY A 36 -8.92 14.50 17.75
N GLU A 37 -9.09 15.44 16.83
CA GLU A 37 -9.17 15.17 15.40
C GLU A 37 -7.79 15.16 14.73
N PHE A 38 -7.69 14.49 13.58
CA PHE A 38 -6.51 14.58 12.74
C PHE A 38 -6.39 15.96 12.09
N PHE A 39 -5.18 16.32 11.64
CA PHE A 39 -4.97 17.56 10.92
C PHE A 39 -5.89 17.66 9.69
N PRO A 40 -6.55 18.81 9.47
CA PRO A 40 -7.41 19.01 8.32
C PRO A 40 -6.68 18.76 6.99
N VAL A 41 -7.35 18.10 6.04
CA VAL A 41 -6.81 17.79 4.70
C VAL A 41 -6.29 19.04 3.98
N LYS A 42 -6.91 20.20 4.19
CA LYS A 42 -6.49 21.51 3.64
C LYS A 42 -5.06 21.92 4.01
N LEU A 43 -4.52 21.37 5.11
CA LEU A 43 -3.14 21.63 5.56
C LEU A 43 -2.12 20.72 4.85
N SER A 44 -2.55 19.70 4.11
CA SER A 44 -1.65 18.86 3.34
C SER A 44 -0.91 19.70 2.28
N PRO A 45 0.44 19.68 2.26
CA PRO A 45 1.21 20.35 1.22
C PRO A 45 1.21 19.56 -0.09
N PHE A 46 0.77 18.30 -0.08
CA PHE A 46 0.79 17.40 -1.23
C PHE A 46 -0.62 17.15 -1.79
N GLY A 47 -0.69 16.91 -3.10
CA GLY A 47 -1.87 16.33 -3.72
C GLY A 47 -2.08 14.88 -3.30
N TYR A 48 -3.33 14.41 -3.32
CA TYR A 48 -3.71 13.05 -2.98
C TYR A 48 -2.87 12.03 -3.73
N ASN A 49 -2.78 12.21 -5.06
CA ASN A 49 -2.05 11.37 -6.00
C ASN A 49 -0.52 11.39 -5.86
N GLU A 50 0.04 12.31 -5.09
CA GLU A 50 1.48 12.38 -4.80
C GLU A 50 1.83 11.84 -3.41
N SER A 51 0.83 11.60 -2.57
CA SER A 51 1.00 11.03 -1.24
C SER A 51 1.02 9.49 -1.29
N THR A 52 1.20 8.85 -0.14
CA THR A 52 1.03 7.40 0.00
C THR A 52 -0.44 6.99 0.22
N ALA A 53 -1.39 7.92 0.23
CA ALA A 53 -2.80 7.60 0.43
C ALA A 53 -3.38 6.71 -0.69
N PRO A 54 -3.11 6.96 -2.00
CA PRO A 54 -3.64 6.15 -3.09
C PRO A 54 -3.17 4.69 -3.05
N ASP A 55 -2.03 4.42 -2.44
CA ASP A 55 -1.49 3.05 -2.26
C ASP A 55 -2.42 2.17 -1.41
N TYR A 56 -3.22 2.79 -0.53
CA TYR A 56 -4.09 2.11 0.43
C TYR A 56 -5.57 2.36 0.17
N PHE A 57 -5.88 3.57 -0.28
CA PHE A 57 -7.23 4.06 -0.54
C PHE A 57 -7.22 4.66 -1.95
N PRO A 58 -7.23 3.83 -2.99
CA PRO A 58 -7.21 4.33 -4.36
C PRO A 58 -8.51 5.11 -4.63
N LEU A 59 -8.37 6.39 -4.96
CA LEU A 59 -9.47 7.26 -5.36
C LEU A 59 -9.20 7.80 -6.77
N THR A 60 -10.26 7.99 -7.54
CA THR A 60 -10.20 8.79 -8.77
C THR A 60 -9.96 10.26 -8.44
N LYS A 61 -9.58 11.04 -9.44
CA LYS A 61 -9.42 12.49 -9.28
C LYS A 61 -10.72 13.12 -8.81
N GLU A 62 -11.84 12.70 -9.38
CA GLU A 62 -13.17 13.21 -9.11
C GLU A 62 -13.59 12.90 -7.67
N GLU A 63 -13.34 11.67 -7.21
CA GLU A 63 -13.60 11.23 -5.83
C GLU A 63 -12.72 11.99 -4.82
N ALA A 64 -11.43 12.14 -5.12
CA ALA A 64 -10.50 12.85 -4.26
C ALA A 64 -10.88 14.33 -4.12
N VAL A 65 -11.20 15.01 -5.23
CA VAL A 65 -11.62 16.41 -5.22
C VAL A 65 -12.96 16.58 -4.48
N LYS A 66 -13.92 15.66 -4.69
CA LYS A 66 -15.19 15.65 -3.95
C LYS A 66 -14.96 15.47 -2.43
N GLY A 67 -13.95 14.69 -2.05
CA GLY A 67 -13.52 14.51 -0.66
C GLY A 67 -12.71 15.67 -0.07
N GLY A 68 -12.53 16.78 -0.80
CA GLY A 68 -11.77 17.93 -0.34
C GLY A 68 -10.25 17.76 -0.42
N PHE A 69 -9.75 16.72 -1.08
CA PHE A 69 -8.33 16.51 -1.31
C PHE A 69 -7.85 17.33 -2.50
N ARG A 70 -6.62 17.86 -2.39
CA ARG A 70 -5.92 18.48 -3.53
C ARG A 70 -5.51 17.39 -4.52
N TRP A 71 -5.46 17.71 -5.81
CA TRP A 71 -4.94 16.81 -6.84
C TRP A 71 -3.83 17.49 -7.62
N ALA A 72 -2.66 16.86 -7.70
CA ALA A 72 -1.53 17.39 -8.44
C ALA A 72 -1.68 17.08 -9.93
N GLY A 73 -1.70 18.12 -10.75
CA GLY A 73 -1.87 17.99 -12.20
C GLY A 73 -0.62 17.51 -12.93
N ARG A 74 0.58 17.72 -12.37
CA ARG A 74 1.85 17.33 -13.00
C ARG A 74 2.43 16.12 -12.30
N THR A 75 2.61 15.04 -13.03
CA THR A 75 3.32 13.86 -12.53
C THR A 75 4.78 14.22 -12.26
N SER A 76 5.24 14.00 -11.04
CA SER A 76 6.64 14.22 -10.67
C SER A 76 7.56 13.25 -11.44
N GLY A 77 8.66 13.77 -12.00
CA GLY A 77 9.62 12.94 -12.72
C GLY A 77 10.34 13.62 -13.86
N LEU A 78 11.38 12.95 -14.35
CA LEU A 78 12.04 13.24 -15.61
C LEU A 78 11.43 12.37 -16.71
N PHE A 79 11.28 12.95 -17.90
CA PHE A 79 10.71 12.30 -19.08
C PHE A 79 11.51 12.74 -20.31
N GLY A 80 11.65 11.85 -21.31
CA GLY A 80 12.34 12.16 -22.57
C GLY A 80 13.82 12.50 -22.42
N LYS A 81 14.46 12.00 -21.36
CA LYS A 81 15.90 12.17 -21.08
C LYS A 81 16.65 10.85 -21.08
N GLU A 82 16.05 9.79 -21.59
CA GLU A 82 16.70 8.49 -21.77
C GLU A 82 17.90 8.60 -22.70
N THR A 83 18.98 7.92 -22.34
CA THR A 83 20.22 7.87 -23.13
C THR A 83 20.39 6.51 -23.81
N ILE A 84 19.62 5.51 -23.37
CA ILE A 84 19.61 4.16 -23.91
C ILE A 84 18.18 3.61 -23.99
N THR A 85 17.95 2.75 -24.97
CA THR A 85 16.67 2.06 -25.20
C THR A 85 16.78 0.57 -24.85
N TRP A 86 15.66 -0.06 -24.48
CA TRP A 86 15.65 -1.44 -23.98
C TRP A 86 16.12 -2.49 -25.00
N ASP A 87 16.02 -2.21 -26.30
CA ASP A 87 16.55 -3.06 -27.38
C ASP A 87 18.08 -3.18 -27.37
N ARG A 88 18.78 -2.19 -26.80
CA ARG A 88 20.24 -2.16 -26.70
C ARG A 88 20.77 -2.81 -25.43
N ILE A 89 19.88 -3.18 -24.50
CA ILE A 89 20.25 -3.77 -23.21
C ILE A 89 20.03 -5.28 -23.27
N PRO A 90 21.09 -6.09 -23.08
CA PRO A 90 20.94 -7.54 -23.02
C PRO A 90 19.95 -7.98 -21.94
N GLN A 91 19.12 -8.97 -22.25
CA GLN A 91 18.19 -9.54 -21.27
C GLN A 91 18.92 -10.33 -20.17
N GLN A 92 20.06 -10.94 -20.50
CA GLN A 92 20.86 -11.68 -19.54
C GLN A 92 21.74 -10.71 -18.72
N ILE A 93 21.58 -10.71 -17.40
CA ILE A 93 22.27 -9.78 -16.50
C ILE A 93 23.80 -9.90 -16.56
N ASP A 94 24.31 -11.10 -16.86
CA ASP A 94 25.75 -11.36 -17.00
C ASP A 94 26.35 -10.69 -18.25
N LYS A 95 25.53 -10.33 -19.23
CA LYS A 95 25.94 -9.63 -20.46
C LYS A 95 25.75 -8.12 -20.38
N VAL A 96 25.16 -7.62 -19.31
CA VAL A 96 24.96 -6.17 -19.11
C VAL A 96 26.28 -5.55 -18.65
N ASP A 97 26.75 -4.54 -19.38
CA ASP A 97 27.98 -3.81 -19.05
C ASP A 97 27.79 -2.84 -17.87
N ASP A 98 28.87 -2.58 -17.12
CA ASP A 98 28.86 -1.68 -15.95
C ASP A 98 28.51 -0.23 -16.31
N SER A 99 28.74 0.19 -17.56
CA SER A 99 28.37 1.52 -18.06
C SER A 99 26.88 1.83 -17.92
N ILE A 100 26.02 0.82 -17.77
CA ILE A 100 24.58 1.00 -17.56
C ILE A 100 24.24 1.91 -16.37
N VAL A 101 25.11 2.00 -15.36
CA VAL A 101 24.90 2.89 -14.20
C VAL A 101 25.03 4.37 -14.55
N LYS A 102 25.65 4.68 -15.70
CA LYS A 102 25.78 6.04 -16.25
C LYS A 102 24.62 6.37 -17.19
N GLU A 103 23.84 5.38 -17.61
CA GLU A 103 22.72 5.59 -18.51
C GLU A 103 21.47 6.09 -17.77
N ILE A 104 20.54 6.66 -18.54
CA ILE A 104 19.19 7.02 -18.11
C ILE A 104 18.23 6.10 -18.86
N LEU A 105 17.52 5.27 -18.09
CA LEU A 105 16.54 4.30 -18.58
C LEU A 105 15.15 4.93 -18.66
N ILE A 106 14.26 4.32 -19.44
CA ILE A 106 12.84 4.68 -19.55
C ILE A 106 11.95 3.58 -18.98
N CYS A 107 10.98 3.92 -18.13
CA CYS A 107 9.99 2.97 -17.64
C CYS A 107 9.03 2.55 -18.75
N GLU A 108 8.86 1.25 -19.00
CA GLU A 108 7.93 0.78 -20.05
C GLU A 108 6.47 1.17 -19.77
N LYS A 109 6.08 1.22 -18.50
CA LYS A 109 4.71 1.51 -18.06
C LYS A 109 4.37 3.01 -18.02
N CYS A 110 5.13 3.80 -17.26
CA CYS A 110 4.80 5.22 -17.04
C CYS A 110 5.68 6.20 -17.84
N LYS A 111 6.62 5.71 -18.64
CA LYS A 111 7.58 6.49 -19.44
C LYS A 111 8.50 7.44 -18.63
N LYS A 112 8.43 7.42 -17.30
CA LYS A 112 9.34 8.14 -16.41
C LYS A 112 10.76 7.60 -16.57
N ASN A 113 11.74 8.50 -16.59
CA ASN A 113 13.13 8.13 -16.60
C ASN A 113 13.61 7.73 -15.19
N PHE A 114 14.53 6.76 -15.13
CA PHE A 114 15.17 6.32 -13.89
C PHE A 114 16.59 5.80 -14.18
N ARG A 115 17.38 5.57 -13.14
CA ARG A 115 18.75 5.03 -13.24
C ARG A 115 18.88 3.81 -12.34
N ILE A 116 19.87 2.97 -12.64
CA ILE A 116 20.28 1.85 -11.81
C ILE A 116 21.57 2.23 -11.10
N LEU A 117 21.59 2.11 -9.77
CA LEU A 117 22.80 2.31 -8.98
C LEU A 117 23.70 1.07 -9.07
N LEU A 118 25.01 1.25 -8.82
CA LEU A 118 25.97 0.14 -8.82
C LEU A 118 25.57 -0.97 -7.83
N GLN A 119 25.05 -0.60 -6.66
CA GLN A 119 24.56 -1.55 -5.67
C GLN A 119 23.38 -2.38 -6.19
N GLU A 120 22.48 -1.75 -6.96
CA GLU A 120 21.35 -2.44 -7.59
C GLU A 120 21.82 -3.37 -8.70
N LEU A 121 22.75 -2.93 -9.57
CA LEU A 121 23.35 -3.77 -10.62
C LEU A 121 24.01 -5.03 -10.02
N ASN A 122 24.81 -4.85 -8.97
CA ASN A 122 25.46 -5.95 -8.26
C ASN A 122 24.44 -6.90 -7.61
N PHE A 123 23.35 -6.37 -7.07
CA PHE A 123 22.26 -7.17 -6.55
C PHE A 123 21.63 -8.05 -7.63
N TYR A 124 21.26 -7.47 -8.79
CA TYR A 124 20.65 -8.22 -9.89
C TYR A 124 21.57 -9.32 -10.43
N ARG A 125 22.88 -9.06 -10.54
CA ARG A 125 23.88 -10.07 -10.92
C ARG A 125 23.96 -11.21 -9.90
N LYS A 126 24.04 -10.87 -8.61
CA LYS A 126 24.16 -11.86 -7.52
C LYS A 126 23.00 -12.86 -7.53
N ILE A 127 21.78 -12.39 -7.78
CA ILE A 127 20.58 -13.23 -7.80
C ILE A 127 20.19 -13.71 -9.21
N ARG A 128 21.00 -13.38 -10.22
CA ARG A 128 20.84 -13.78 -11.63
C ARG A 128 19.47 -13.46 -12.24
N ILE A 129 18.99 -12.24 -12.02
CA ILE A 129 17.75 -11.75 -12.64
C ILE A 129 18.03 -10.54 -13.54
N PRO A 130 17.24 -10.32 -14.62
CA PRO A 130 17.40 -9.17 -15.50
C PRO A 130 17.19 -7.83 -14.79
N LEU A 131 17.70 -6.75 -15.39
CA LEU A 131 17.39 -5.40 -14.95
C LEU A 131 15.88 -5.12 -15.03
N PRO A 132 15.34 -4.32 -14.10
CA PRO A 132 13.93 -4.00 -14.06
C PRO A 132 13.55 -3.07 -15.21
N ARG A 133 12.53 -3.45 -16.00
CA ARG A 133 11.99 -2.59 -17.07
C ARG A 133 11.06 -1.48 -16.57
N HIS A 134 10.62 -1.61 -15.33
CA HIS A 134 9.74 -0.66 -14.64
C HIS A 134 10.54 0.15 -13.61
N CYS A 135 10.23 1.45 -13.51
CA CYS A 135 10.82 2.32 -12.49
C CYS A 135 10.45 1.86 -11.07
N PRO A 136 11.16 2.35 -10.02
CA PRO A 136 10.88 1.99 -8.63
C PRO A 136 9.42 2.17 -8.24
N ASP A 137 8.77 3.28 -8.64
CA ASP A 137 7.37 3.57 -8.31
C ASP A 137 6.40 2.53 -8.94
N CYS A 138 6.59 2.18 -10.21
CA CYS A 138 5.76 1.18 -10.88
C CYS A 138 5.94 -0.22 -10.28
N ARG A 139 7.18 -0.61 -9.97
CA ARG A 139 7.47 -1.87 -9.28
C ARG A 139 6.86 -1.89 -7.87
N HIS A 140 6.91 -0.75 -7.18
CA HIS A 140 6.28 -0.63 -5.88
C HIS A 140 4.77 -0.84 -5.97
N GLY A 141 4.11 -0.19 -6.94
CA GLY A 141 2.68 -0.36 -7.19
C GLY A 141 2.30 -1.80 -7.55
N GLU A 142 3.08 -2.48 -8.40
CA GLU A 142 2.87 -3.90 -8.72
C GLU A 142 3.01 -4.82 -7.50
N ARG A 143 3.98 -4.53 -6.63
CA ARG A 143 4.14 -5.25 -5.37
C ARG A 143 2.96 -5.00 -4.43
N LEU A 144 2.45 -3.77 -4.36
CA LEU A 144 1.29 -3.44 -3.53
C LEU A 144 0.00 -4.07 -4.06
N ALA A 145 -0.17 -4.17 -5.38
CA ALA A 145 -1.34 -4.80 -6.01
C ALA A 145 -1.45 -6.31 -5.69
N LYS A 146 -0.36 -6.96 -5.27
CA LYS A 146 -0.37 -8.35 -4.78
C LYS A 146 -0.85 -8.48 -3.33
N ARG A 147 -0.96 -7.37 -2.60
CA ARG A 147 -1.47 -7.38 -1.22
C ARG A 147 -2.99 -7.34 -1.25
N ASN A 148 -3.59 -7.97 -0.25
CA ASN A 148 -5.00 -7.80 -0.03
C ASN A 148 -5.32 -6.33 0.35
N PRO A 149 -6.46 -5.80 -0.09
CA PRO A 149 -6.87 -4.44 0.23
C PRO A 149 -7.11 -4.26 1.73
N ARG A 150 -6.99 -3.02 2.21
CA ARG A 150 -7.31 -2.64 3.60
C ARG A 150 -8.83 -2.43 3.78
N LYS A 151 -9.60 -3.39 3.30
CA LYS A 151 -11.05 -3.43 3.42
C LYS A 151 -11.43 -4.84 3.83
N LEU A 152 -12.31 -4.93 4.81
CA LEU A 152 -12.89 -6.20 5.22
C LEU A 152 -14.32 -6.28 4.69
N TRP A 153 -14.70 -7.47 4.27
CA TRP A 153 -16.05 -7.81 3.85
C TRP A 153 -16.57 -8.93 4.73
N PRO A 154 -17.85 -8.85 5.13
CA PRO A 154 -18.52 -10.00 5.72
C PRO A 154 -18.60 -11.13 4.68
N ARG A 155 -18.17 -12.31 5.09
CA ARG A 155 -18.16 -13.53 4.29
C ARG A 155 -18.74 -14.68 5.12
N LYS A 156 -19.16 -15.73 4.42
CA LYS A 156 -19.57 -17.00 5.02
C LYS A 156 -18.62 -18.09 4.56
N CYS A 157 -18.45 -19.14 5.35
CA CYS A 157 -17.61 -20.26 4.98
C CYS A 157 -18.16 -20.97 3.75
N GLN A 158 -17.30 -21.17 2.75
CA GLN A 158 -17.70 -21.71 1.44
C GLN A 158 -17.38 -23.20 1.29
N CYS A 159 -17.19 -23.95 2.39
CA CYS A 159 -16.81 -25.36 2.30
C CYS A 159 -17.93 -26.28 1.83
N ALA A 160 -19.19 -25.95 2.12
CA ALA A 160 -20.40 -26.66 1.66
C ALA A 160 -20.38 -28.21 1.74
N GLY A 161 -19.63 -28.80 2.68
CA GLY A 161 -19.63 -30.24 2.94
C GLY A 161 -18.65 -31.01 2.06
N GLU A 162 -19.11 -31.63 0.97
CA GLU A 162 -18.26 -32.48 0.09
C GLU A 162 -17.49 -31.68 -0.97
N LYS A 163 -18.03 -30.53 -1.37
CA LYS A 163 -17.42 -29.63 -2.36
C LYS A 163 -17.63 -28.21 -1.92
N SER A 164 -16.73 -27.32 -2.32
CA SER A 164 -16.89 -25.90 -2.10
C SER A 164 -18.22 -25.39 -2.69
N GLU A 165 -18.73 -24.29 -2.16
CA GLU A 165 -20.01 -23.68 -2.56
C GLU A 165 -20.07 -23.41 -4.08
N ASN A 166 -18.95 -23.02 -4.68
CA ASN A 166 -18.81 -22.80 -6.12
C ASN A 166 -18.45 -24.07 -6.93
N SER A 167 -18.40 -25.24 -6.28
CA SER A 167 -18.04 -26.54 -6.87
C SER A 167 -16.67 -26.61 -7.55
N VAL A 168 -15.77 -25.65 -7.30
CA VAL A 168 -14.42 -25.60 -7.89
C VAL A 168 -13.45 -26.52 -7.16
N TYR A 169 -13.63 -26.75 -5.86
CA TYR A 169 -12.77 -27.61 -5.05
C TYR A 169 -13.58 -28.73 -4.41
N GLN A 170 -13.02 -29.94 -4.42
CA GLN A 170 -13.57 -31.09 -3.73
C GLN A 170 -12.87 -31.24 -2.38
N ASN A 171 -13.66 -31.21 -1.30
CA ASN A 171 -13.12 -31.35 0.05
C ASN A 171 -12.58 -32.76 0.23
N THR A 172 -11.40 -32.83 0.82
CA THR A 172 -10.67 -34.07 1.04
C THR A 172 -10.93 -34.64 2.43
N ALA A 173 -11.28 -33.78 3.39
CA ALA A 173 -11.55 -34.16 4.77
C ALA A 173 -13.02 -33.98 5.13
N LYS A 174 -13.49 -34.74 6.12
CA LYS A 174 -14.80 -34.51 6.74
C LYS A 174 -14.69 -33.38 7.75
N HIS A 175 -15.51 -32.35 7.57
CA HIS A 175 -15.56 -31.20 8.48
C HIS A 175 -16.51 -31.51 9.66
N SER A 176 -16.47 -30.68 10.70
CA SER A 176 -17.27 -30.87 11.94
C SER A 176 -18.80 -30.87 11.72
N HIS A 177 -19.26 -30.29 10.62
CA HIS A 177 -20.68 -30.24 10.21
C HIS A 177 -21.07 -31.34 9.21
N GLY A 178 -20.20 -32.30 8.95
CA GLY A 178 -20.43 -33.37 7.97
C GLY A 178 -20.70 -32.81 6.56
N ASN A 179 -21.75 -33.31 5.91
CA ASN A 179 -22.12 -32.92 4.55
C ASN A 179 -22.98 -31.65 4.47
N ASN A 180 -23.32 -31.04 5.61
CA ASN A 180 -24.10 -29.81 5.63
C ASN A 180 -23.22 -28.60 5.34
N SER A 181 -23.81 -27.50 4.90
CA SER A 181 -23.11 -26.22 4.76
C SER A 181 -22.68 -25.67 6.11
N CYS A 182 -21.46 -25.13 6.17
CA CYS A 182 -20.96 -24.44 7.36
C CYS A 182 -21.71 -23.11 7.56
N THR A 183 -22.17 -22.85 8.78
CA THR A 183 -22.91 -21.64 9.13
C THR A 183 -22.00 -20.50 9.62
N ASN A 184 -20.68 -20.71 9.67
CA ASN A 184 -19.77 -19.73 10.21
C ASN A 184 -19.64 -18.49 9.32
N GLU A 185 -19.75 -17.32 9.94
CA GLU A 185 -19.61 -16.01 9.32
C GLU A 185 -18.40 -15.27 9.91
N PHE A 186 -17.68 -14.53 9.08
CA PHE A 186 -16.44 -13.85 9.48
C PHE A 186 -16.08 -12.73 8.50
N GLU A 187 -15.17 -11.87 8.91
CA GLU A 187 -14.68 -10.78 8.07
C GLU A 187 -13.36 -11.16 7.40
N THR A 188 -13.22 -10.88 6.11
CA THR A 188 -11.96 -11.11 5.38
C THR A 188 -11.67 -10.00 4.40
N SER A 189 -10.42 -9.94 3.93
CA SER A 189 -10.00 -9.06 2.85
C SER A 189 -10.30 -9.61 1.44
N TYR A 190 -11.07 -10.69 1.32
CA TYR A 190 -11.50 -11.25 0.04
C TYR A 190 -12.92 -10.76 -0.27
N SER A 191 -13.05 -9.88 -1.26
CA SER A 191 -14.36 -9.40 -1.74
C SER A 191 -15.23 -10.57 -2.22
N PRO A 192 -16.57 -10.51 -2.08
CA PRO A 192 -17.48 -11.47 -2.70
C PRO A 192 -17.33 -11.63 -4.21
N ASP A 193 -16.82 -10.60 -4.91
CA ASP A 193 -16.58 -10.64 -6.37
C ASP A 193 -15.34 -11.44 -6.78
N ARG A 194 -14.53 -11.86 -5.80
CA ARG A 194 -13.33 -12.66 -6.02
C ARG A 194 -13.70 -14.13 -6.26
N LYS A 195 -12.92 -14.81 -7.11
CA LYS A 195 -13.17 -16.21 -7.51
C LYS A 195 -12.63 -17.21 -6.50
N GLU A 196 -11.72 -16.77 -5.63
CA GLU A 196 -11.12 -17.58 -4.59
C GLU A 196 -12.16 -18.08 -3.58
N ILE A 197 -11.98 -19.33 -3.15
CA ILE A 197 -12.84 -19.97 -2.16
C ILE A 197 -12.33 -19.60 -0.76
N VAL A 198 -13.24 -19.18 0.12
CA VAL A 198 -12.89 -18.74 1.47
C VAL A 198 -13.48 -19.69 2.50
N TYR A 199 -12.62 -20.41 3.22
CA TYR A 199 -13.02 -21.27 4.33
C TYR A 199 -12.85 -20.55 5.66
N CYS A 200 -13.65 -20.92 6.66
CA CYS A 200 -13.34 -20.53 8.03
C CYS A 200 -12.09 -21.29 8.51
N GLU A 201 -11.48 -20.79 9.57
CA GLU A 201 -10.26 -21.38 10.14
C GLU A 201 -10.40 -22.88 10.43
N SER A 202 -11.50 -23.32 11.03
CA SER A 202 -11.70 -24.74 11.39
C SER A 202 -11.83 -25.65 10.17
N CYS A 203 -12.58 -25.24 9.14
CA CYS A 203 -12.74 -26.02 7.92
C CYS A 203 -11.45 -26.02 7.08
N TYR A 204 -10.74 -24.90 7.03
CA TYR A 204 -9.44 -24.81 6.36
C TYR A 204 -8.40 -25.71 7.02
N ASN A 205 -8.28 -25.66 8.35
CA ASN A 205 -7.35 -26.51 9.09
C ASN A 205 -7.69 -27.99 8.93
N SER A 206 -8.96 -28.36 8.75
CA SER A 206 -9.34 -29.75 8.49
C SER A 206 -8.83 -30.26 7.13
N GLU A 207 -8.64 -29.38 6.14
CA GLU A 207 -8.21 -29.73 4.78
C GLU A 207 -6.68 -29.76 4.59
N ILE A 208 -5.91 -29.11 5.46
CA ILE A 208 -4.45 -28.92 5.28
C ILE A 208 -3.61 -29.87 6.15
N VAL A 209 -4.26 -30.69 6.98
CA VAL A 209 -3.59 -31.70 7.82
C VAL A 209 -3.22 -32.94 7.01
#